data_AF-A0A2S6Q5P3-F1
#
_entry.id   AF-A0A2S6Q5P3-F1
#
_cell.length_a   1.000
_cell.length_b   1.000
_cell.length_c   1.000
_cell.angle_alpha   90.00
_cell.angle_beta   90.00
_cell.angle_gamma   90.00
#
_symmetry.space_group_name_H-M   'P 1'
#
loop_
_entity.id
_entity.type
_entity.pdbx_description
1 polymer ?
#
loop_
_entity_poly.entity_id
_entity_poly.type
_entity_poly.pdbx_seq_one_letter_code
_entity_poly.pdbx_strand_id
1 'polypeptide(L)'
;MHTDFLPTRKIAISQLYGWNSQRAVPLDINLSHRGCVIRERFSGTAFLVSLDDQGYIRGATLFADSRDHLAHGILSEMTGCEWVNEYSDQWSLYRCWTESERDAHAREVAEDLAEDRAEADMISIDEAFEIEYRTVYMMHPIIIADCQVAA
;
A
#
# COMPACT_ATOMS: atom_id res chain seq x y z
N MET A 1 -10.01 -15.78 5.58
CA MET A 1 -9.12 -15.36 4.46
C MET A 1 -8.56 -13.99 4.80
N HIS A 2 -7.32 -13.68 4.42
CA HIS A 2 -6.79 -12.31 4.56
C HIS A 2 -6.89 -11.64 3.20
N THR A 3 -7.21 -10.35 3.21
CA THR A 3 -7.24 -9.53 1.99
C THR A 3 -6.43 -8.29 2.28
N ASP A 4 -5.48 -8.01 1.40
CA ASP A 4 -4.63 -6.84 1.48
C ASP A 4 -5.21 -5.69 0.66
N PHE A 5 -4.99 -4.48 1.16
CA PHE A 5 -5.44 -3.22 0.60
C PHE A 5 -4.27 -2.24 0.52
N LEU A 6 -4.18 -1.48 -0.58
CA LEU A 6 -3.23 -0.38 -0.77
C LEU A 6 -4.00 0.93 -0.92
N PRO A 7 -3.56 2.02 -0.26
CA PRO A 7 -4.19 3.31 -0.42
C PRO A 7 -3.78 3.94 -1.75
N THR A 8 -4.70 4.68 -2.35
CA THR A 8 -4.42 5.45 -3.58
C THR A 8 -3.71 6.77 -3.32
N ARG A 9 -3.42 7.09 -2.05
CA ARG A 9 -2.74 8.32 -1.61
C ARG A 9 -1.86 8.04 -0.39
N LYS A 10 -0.80 8.84 -0.24
CA LYS A 10 0.09 8.83 0.93
C LYS A 10 -0.62 9.52 2.09
N ILE A 11 -0.95 8.76 3.14
CA ILE A 11 -1.72 9.22 4.29
C ILE A 11 -0.87 9.12 5.55
N ALA A 12 -0.69 10.22 6.26
CA ALA A 12 0.02 10.21 7.52
C ALA A 12 -0.88 9.62 8.61
N ILE A 13 -0.34 8.76 9.47
CA ILE A 13 -1.10 8.18 10.58
C ILE A 13 -1.71 9.24 11.51
N SER A 14 -1.07 10.42 11.62
CA SER A 14 -1.61 11.56 12.36
C SER A 14 -2.96 12.06 11.83
N GLN A 15 -3.21 11.95 10.53
CA GLN A 15 -4.48 12.33 9.90
C GLN A 15 -5.61 11.39 10.31
N LEU A 16 -5.32 10.10 10.52
CA LEU A 16 -6.34 9.15 11.01
C LEU A 16 -6.90 9.59 12.36
N TYR A 17 -6.05 10.09 13.27
CA TYR A 17 -6.52 10.61 14.56
C TYR A 17 -7.43 11.83 14.39
N GLY A 18 -7.06 12.74 13.48
CA GLY A 18 -7.87 13.90 13.13
C GLY A 18 -9.25 13.49 12.63
N TRP A 19 -9.32 12.62 11.63
CA TRP A 19 -10.59 12.14 11.08
C TRP A 19 -11.39 11.33 12.10
N ASN A 20 -10.74 10.47 12.89
CA ASN A 20 -11.41 9.67 13.90
C ASN A 20 -12.08 10.54 14.99
N SER A 21 -11.48 11.68 15.34
CA SER A 21 -12.05 12.62 16.32
C SER A 21 -13.34 13.29 15.86
N GLN A 22 -13.59 13.34 14.55
CA GLN A 22 -14.77 13.96 13.95
C GLN A 22 -15.89 12.95 13.65
N ARG A 23 -15.64 11.65 13.83
CA ARG A 23 -16.65 10.60 13.60
C ARG A 23 -17.68 10.59 14.72
N ALA A 24 -18.94 10.39 14.35
CA ALA A 24 -20.02 10.13 15.31
C ALA A 24 -19.74 8.88 16.15
N VAL A 25 -19.03 7.90 15.56
CA VAL A 25 -18.57 6.69 16.23
C VAL A 25 -17.07 6.55 15.98
N PRO A 26 -16.23 6.81 17.00
CA PRO A 26 -14.80 6.62 16.89
C PRO A 26 -14.42 5.15 16.74
N LEU A 27 -13.40 4.91 15.93
CA LEU A 27 -12.71 3.66 15.76
C LEU A 27 -11.68 3.46 16.86
N ASP A 28 -11.42 2.21 17.21
CA ASP A 28 -10.32 1.86 18.10
C ASP A 28 -9.03 1.78 17.30
N ILE A 29 -8.15 2.76 17.53
CA ILE A 29 -6.83 2.84 16.91
C ILE A 29 -5.79 2.48 17.97
N ASN A 30 -5.05 1.39 17.74
CA ASN A 30 -3.98 0.95 18.62
C ASN A 30 -2.66 0.93 17.85
N LEU A 31 -1.82 1.94 18.11
CA LEU A 31 -0.47 2.00 17.57
C LEU A 31 0.49 1.16 18.38
N SER A 32 1.26 0.34 17.67
CA SER A 32 2.36 -0.43 18.23
C SER A 32 3.61 -0.26 17.37
N HIS A 33 4.75 -0.75 17.88
CA HIS A 33 5.99 -0.82 17.10
C HIS A 33 5.90 -1.72 15.85
N ARG A 34 4.83 -2.53 15.70
CA ARG A 34 4.63 -3.44 14.56
C ARG A 34 3.57 -2.95 13.56
N GLY A 35 3.11 -1.71 13.71
CA GLY A 35 2.03 -1.14 12.91
C GLY A 35 0.84 -0.73 13.75
N CYS A 36 -0.26 -0.43 13.06
CA CYS A 36 -1.46 0.16 13.64
C CYS A 36 -2.64 -0.80 13.48
N VAL A 37 -3.26 -1.24 14.57
CA VAL A 37 -4.50 -2.01 14.50
C VAL A 37 -5.67 -1.04 14.56
N ILE A 38 -6.58 -1.13 13.59
CA ILE A 38 -7.80 -0.31 13.55
C ILE A 38 -9.00 -1.24 13.62
N ARG A 39 -9.92 -0.97 14.56
CA ARG A 39 -11.14 -1.75 14.74
C ARG A 39 -12.38 -0.88 14.68
N GLU A 40 -13.32 -1.31 13.87
CA GLU A 40 -14.69 -0.80 13.85
C GLU A 40 -15.50 -1.58 14.89
N ARG A 41 -16.15 -0.86 15.83
CA ARG A 41 -16.76 -1.45 17.03
C ARG A 41 -18.08 -2.17 16.78
N PHE A 42 -18.82 -1.83 15.73
CA PHE A 42 -20.15 -2.38 15.44
C PHE A 42 -20.10 -3.64 14.59
N SER A 43 -19.29 -3.65 13.53
CA SER A 43 -19.09 -4.79 12.64
C SER A 43 -18.04 -5.76 13.19
N GLY A 44 -17.18 -5.32 14.11
CA GLY A 44 -16.02 -6.09 14.56
C GLY A 44 -14.93 -6.20 13.49
N THR A 45 -15.04 -5.45 12.39
CA THR A 45 -14.04 -5.42 11.33
C THR A 45 -12.75 -4.84 11.87
N ALA A 46 -11.65 -5.55 11.66
CA ALA A 46 -10.34 -5.16 12.13
C ALA A 46 -9.31 -5.21 11.00
N PHE A 47 -8.48 -4.18 10.94
CA PHE A 47 -7.36 -4.07 10.01
C PHE A 47 -6.04 -4.00 10.76
N LEU A 48 -5.01 -4.66 10.25
CA LEU A 48 -3.62 -4.32 10.54
C LEU A 48 -3.10 -3.40 9.45
N VAL A 49 -2.76 -2.19 9.84
CA VAL A 49 -2.22 -1.16 8.96
C VAL A 49 -0.71 -1.12 9.12
N SER A 50 0.00 -1.30 8.02
CA SER A 50 1.45 -1.14 7.96
C SER A 50 1.82 0.33 7.80
N LEU A 51 2.91 0.75 8.45
CA LEU A 51 3.44 2.11 8.37
C LEU A 51 4.88 2.05 7.86
N ASP A 52 5.31 3.06 7.11
CA ASP A 52 6.73 3.29 6.87
C ASP A 52 7.41 4.04 8.02
N ASP A 53 8.73 4.21 7.90
CA ASP A 53 9.57 4.89 8.90
C ASP A 53 9.21 6.37 9.11
N GLN A 54 8.47 6.97 8.17
CA GLN A 54 7.99 8.35 8.24
C GLN A 54 6.57 8.44 8.82
N GLY A 55 5.93 7.31 9.13
CA GLY A 55 4.59 7.24 9.71
C GLY A 55 3.46 7.32 8.70
N TYR A 56 3.71 7.01 7.43
CA TYR A 56 2.67 6.93 6.40
C TYR A 56 2.14 5.50 6.22
N ILE A 57 0.84 5.40 5.96
CA ILE A 57 0.11 4.14 5.85
C ILE A 57 0.40 3.42 4.54
N ARG A 58 1.15 2.31 4.56
CA ARG A 58 1.58 1.56 3.36
C ARG A 58 0.55 0.57 2.83
N GLY A 59 -0.25 0.03 3.71
CA GLY A 59 -1.29 -0.94 3.36
C GLY A 59 -2.09 -1.34 4.57
N ALA A 60 -3.15 -2.09 4.33
CA ALA A 60 -4.00 -2.64 5.38
C ALA A 60 -4.35 -4.09 5.06
N THR A 61 -4.23 -4.96 6.05
CA THR A 61 -4.64 -6.36 5.97
C THR A 61 -5.90 -6.56 6.80
N LEU A 62 -6.96 -7.08 6.17
CA LEU A 62 -8.21 -7.42 6.84
C LEU A 62 -8.07 -8.73 7.63
N PHE A 63 -8.47 -8.73 8.90
CA PHE A 63 -8.42 -9.90 9.78
C PHE A 63 -9.69 -10.75 9.84
N ALA A 64 -10.75 -10.38 9.12
CA ALA A 64 -12.07 -11.03 9.21
C ALA A 64 -12.59 -11.48 7.84
N ASP A 65 -13.45 -12.51 7.82
CA ASP A 65 -14.26 -12.88 6.65
C ASP A 65 -15.42 -11.88 6.45
N SER A 66 -15.10 -10.59 6.40
CA SER A 66 -16.06 -9.53 6.08
C SER A 66 -16.12 -9.34 4.56
N ARG A 67 -17.29 -9.00 4.01
CA ARG A 67 -17.43 -8.73 2.57
C ARG A 67 -16.58 -7.52 2.16
N ASP A 68 -15.76 -7.66 1.12
CA ASP A 68 -14.79 -6.65 0.65
C ASP A 68 -15.34 -5.23 0.48
N HIS A 69 -16.59 -5.07 0.04
CA HIS A 69 -17.19 -3.74 -0.14
C HIS A 69 -17.37 -2.97 1.18
N LEU A 70 -17.63 -3.68 2.29
CA LEU A 70 -17.72 -3.05 3.61
C LEU A 70 -16.31 -2.61 4.07
N ALA A 71 -15.30 -3.42 3.77
CA ALA A 71 -13.91 -3.10 4.10
C ALA A 71 -13.42 -1.84 3.36
N HIS A 72 -13.70 -1.74 2.06
CA HIS A 72 -13.41 -0.56 1.25
C HIS A 72 -14.09 0.70 1.78
N GLY A 73 -15.38 0.60 2.16
CA GLY A 73 -16.12 1.72 2.74
C GLY A 73 -15.51 2.23 4.04
N ILE A 74 -15.15 1.31 4.95
CA ILE A 74 -14.52 1.66 6.23
C ILE A 74 -13.16 2.32 6.00
N LEU A 75 -12.29 1.72 5.17
CA LEU A 75 -10.97 2.27 4.85
C LEU A 75 -11.09 3.66 4.22
N SER A 76 -12.02 3.85 3.27
CA SER A 76 -12.20 5.14 2.60
C SER A 76 -12.71 6.23 3.55
N GLU A 77 -13.67 5.90 4.41
CA GLU A 77 -14.18 6.84 5.42
C GLU A 77 -13.10 7.21 6.45
N MET A 78 -12.26 6.24 6.82
CA MET A 78 -11.15 6.44 7.74
C MET A 78 -10.05 7.33 7.21
N THR A 79 -9.82 7.28 5.92
CA THR A 79 -8.58 7.75 5.29
C THR A 79 -8.81 8.83 4.23
N GLY A 80 -10.06 9.18 3.95
CA GLY A 80 -10.42 10.21 2.98
C GLY A 80 -9.94 9.93 1.55
N CYS A 81 -9.51 8.70 1.23
CA CYS A 81 -9.07 8.30 -0.09
C CYS A 81 -9.64 6.94 -0.49
N GLU A 82 -9.56 6.62 -1.77
CA GLU A 82 -9.90 5.31 -2.28
C GLU A 82 -8.78 4.30 -1.97
N TRP A 83 -9.14 3.02 -1.93
CA TRP A 83 -8.23 1.90 -1.71
C TRP A 83 -8.41 0.88 -2.83
N VAL A 84 -7.34 0.19 -3.18
CA VAL A 84 -7.37 -0.98 -4.08
C VAL A 84 -7.11 -2.23 -3.25
N ASN A 85 -7.72 -3.36 -3.61
CA ASN A 85 -7.43 -4.66 -3.00
C ASN A 85 -6.55 -5.51 -3.93
N GLU A 86 -5.96 -6.58 -3.40
CA GLU A 86 -5.04 -7.48 -4.13
C GLU A 86 -5.65 -8.14 -5.37
N TYR A 87 -6.99 -8.19 -5.47
CA TYR A 87 -7.72 -8.74 -6.61
C TYR A 87 -8.00 -7.71 -7.73
N SER A 88 -7.63 -6.45 -7.53
CA SER A 88 -7.82 -5.37 -8.51
C SER A 88 -6.73 -5.39 -9.58
N ASP A 89 -7.10 -5.19 -10.84
CA ASP A 89 -6.15 -4.97 -11.95
C ASP A 89 -5.27 -3.72 -11.72
N GLN A 90 -5.70 -2.81 -10.83
CA GLN A 90 -4.94 -1.62 -10.46
C GLN A 90 -4.00 -1.85 -9.27
N TRP A 91 -4.00 -3.03 -8.65
CA TRP A 91 -3.22 -3.32 -7.45
C TRP A 91 -1.73 -2.99 -7.61
N SER A 92 -1.15 -3.40 -8.74
CA SER A 92 0.25 -3.13 -9.06
C SER A 92 0.53 -1.62 -9.10
N LEU A 93 -0.39 -0.79 -9.58
CA LEU A 93 -0.14 0.64 -9.79
C LEU A 93 0.19 1.42 -8.51
N TYR A 94 -0.25 0.95 -7.35
CA TYR A 94 -0.17 1.68 -6.07
C TYR A 94 0.88 1.13 -5.09
N ARG A 95 1.73 0.20 -5.51
CA ARG A 95 2.80 -0.37 -4.66
C ARG A 95 3.88 0.63 -4.28
N CYS A 96 4.11 1.63 -5.12
CA CYS A 96 5.11 2.67 -4.91
C CYS A 96 4.41 4.03 -4.92
N TRP A 97 4.80 4.95 -4.03
CA TRP A 97 4.26 6.31 -4.04
C TRP A 97 5.26 7.33 -4.52
N THR A 98 6.53 7.22 -4.11
CA THR A 98 7.55 8.16 -4.54
C THR A 98 8.37 7.62 -5.70
N GLU A 99 8.94 8.53 -6.51
CA GLU A 99 9.84 8.12 -7.60
C GLU A 99 11.05 7.36 -7.07
N SER A 100 11.57 7.75 -5.89
CA SER A 100 12.66 7.02 -5.24
C SER A 100 12.28 5.61 -4.80
N GLU A 101 11.06 5.42 -4.30
CA GLU A 101 10.56 4.08 -3.95
C GLU A 101 10.37 3.22 -5.19
N ARG A 102 9.88 3.82 -6.28
CA ARG A 102 9.68 3.15 -7.55
C ARG A 102 11.01 2.71 -8.16
N ASP A 103 12.00 3.61 -8.20
CA ASP A 103 13.35 3.33 -8.68
C ASP A 103 14.01 2.23 -7.83
N ALA A 104 13.94 2.33 -6.51
CA ALA A 104 14.49 1.32 -5.59
C ALA A 104 13.83 -0.05 -5.78
N HIS A 105 12.49 -0.10 -5.85
CA HIS A 105 11.75 -1.34 -6.06
C HIS A 105 12.06 -1.97 -7.41
N ALA A 106 12.13 -1.17 -8.49
CA ALA A 106 12.46 -1.67 -9.81
C ALA A 106 13.88 -2.25 -9.88
N ARG A 107 14.85 -1.65 -9.18
CA ARG A 107 16.21 -2.21 -9.08
C ARG A 107 16.23 -3.53 -8.30
N GLU A 108 15.61 -3.57 -7.14
CA GLU A 108 15.56 -4.77 -6.29
C GLU A 108 14.96 -5.96 -7.05
N VAL A 109 13.79 -5.78 -7.68
CA VAL A 109 13.14 -6.85 -8.46
C VAL A 109 13.98 -7.22 -9.69
N ALA A 110 14.61 -6.25 -10.35
CA ALA A 110 15.46 -6.55 -11.49
C ALA A 110 16.73 -7.32 -11.09
N GLU A 111 17.34 -7.01 -9.95
CA GLU A 111 18.47 -7.77 -9.38
C GLU A 111 18.06 -9.22 -9.10
N ASP A 112 16.86 -9.43 -8.52
CA ASP A 112 16.34 -10.76 -8.21
C ASP A 112 15.99 -11.60 -9.46
N LEU A 113 15.56 -10.96 -10.56
CA LEU A 113 15.06 -11.65 -11.75
C LEU A 113 16.06 -11.71 -12.92
N ALA A 114 17.14 -10.92 -12.90
CA ALA A 114 18.06 -10.80 -14.03
C ALA A 114 18.76 -12.13 -14.37
N GLU A 115 19.15 -12.92 -13.36
CA GLU A 115 19.81 -14.21 -13.58
C GLU A 115 18.90 -15.20 -14.33
N ASP A 116 17.65 -15.35 -13.85
CA ASP A 116 16.64 -16.23 -14.44
C ASP A 116 16.33 -15.83 -15.89
N ARG A 117 16.17 -14.52 -16.16
CA ARG A 117 15.95 -14.02 -17.53
C ARG A 117 17.18 -14.22 -18.41
N ALA A 118 18.38 -13.94 -17.92
CA ALA A 118 19.61 -14.09 -18.70
C ALA A 118 19.79 -15.53 -19.17
N GLU A 119 19.49 -16.51 -18.31
CA GLU A 119 19.47 -17.93 -18.68
C GLU A 119 18.39 -18.24 -19.72
N ALA A 120 17.16 -17.81 -19.48
CA ALA A 120 16.02 -18.13 -20.34
C ALA A 120 16.14 -17.55 -21.76
N ASP A 121 16.58 -16.29 -21.86
CA ASP A 121 16.65 -15.54 -23.12
C ASP A 121 18.04 -15.63 -23.78
N MET A 122 19.03 -16.27 -23.14
CA MET A 122 20.43 -16.37 -23.59
C MET A 122 21.09 -15.01 -23.87
N ILE A 123 20.90 -14.06 -22.95
CA ILE A 123 21.45 -12.69 -23.00
C ILE A 123 22.40 -12.44 -21.83
N SER A 124 23.08 -11.29 -21.78
CA SER A 124 23.90 -10.94 -20.62
C SER A 124 23.03 -10.57 -19.42
N ILE A 125 23.56 -10.76 -18.21
CA ILE A 125 22.89 -10.33 -16.97
C ILE A 125 22.60 -8.83 -16.99
N ASP A 126 23.53 -8.01 -17.49
CA ASP A 126 23.34 -6.56 -17.61
C ASP A 126 22.15 -6.21 -18.54
N GLU A 127 21.99 -6.94 -19.65
CA GLU A 127 20.86 -6.73 -20.57
C GLU A 127 19.54 -7.21 -19.95
N ALA A 128 19.55 -8.37 -19.29
CA ALA A 128 18.39 -8.90 -18.58
C ALA A 128 17.93 -7.96 -17.46
N PHE A 129 18.88 -7.42 -16.69
CA PHE A 129 18.62 -6.43 -15.65
C PHE A 129 17.95 -5.18 -16.22
N GLU A 130 18.47 -4.60 -17.30
CA GLU A 130 17.87 -3.41 -17.92
C GLU A 130 16.44 -3.67 -18.43
N ILE A 131 16.16 -4.86 -18.94
CA ILE A 131 14.82 -5.26 -19.37
C ILE A 131 13.87 -5.38 -18.18
N GLU A 132 14.27 -6.09 -17.13
CA GLU A 132 13.44 -6.26 -15.92
C GLU A 132 13.21 -4.94 -15.21
N TYR A 133 14.27 -4.15 -15.02
CA TYR A 133 14.20 -2.82 -14.41
C TYR A 133 13.18 -1.96 -15.14
N ARG A 134 13.25 -1.84 -16.46
CA ARG A 134 12.29 -1.03 -17.24
C ARG A 134 10.89 -1.58 -17.14
N THR A 135 10.73 -2.90 -17.19
CA THR A 135 9.43 -3.57 -17.10
C THR A 135 8.75 -3.24 -15.78
N VAL A 136 9.43 -3.51 -14.65
CA VAL A 136 8.92 -3.22 -13.30
C VAL A 136 8.69 -1.73 -13.10
N TYR A 137 9.64 -0.89 -13.53
CA TYR A 137 9.49 0.56 -13.43
C TYR A 137 8.21 1.04 -14.13
N MET A 138 7.91 0.54 -15.34
CA MET A 138 6.70 0.92 -16.08
C MET A 138 5.40 0.40 -15.46
N MET A 139 5.44 -0.67 -14.65
CA MET A 139 4.25 -1.22 -13.97
C MET A 139 3.72 -0.32 -12.84
N HIS A 140 4.54 0.61 -12.33
CA HIS A 140 4.18 1.51 -11.22
C HIS A 140 4.17 2.98 -11.67
N PRO A 141 3.30 3.38 -12.63
CA PRO A 141 3.34 4.72 -13.23
C PRO A 141 2.84 5.82 -12.29
N ILE A 142 2.18 5.47 -11.19
CA ILE A 142 1.58 6.43 -10.27
C ILE A 142 2.64 6.88 -9.28
N ILE A 143 2.95 8.18 -9.32
CA ILE A 143 3.80 8.84 -8.32
C ILE A 143 2.88 9.75 -7.50
N ILE A 144 2.68 9.40 -6.24
CA ILE A 144 2.00 10.24 -5.26
C ILE A 144 3.08 11.07 -4.55
N ALA A 145 3.24 12.31 -5.01
CA ALA A 145 4.08 13.29 -4.34
C ALA A 145 3.58 13.57 -2.91
N ASP A 146 4.50 13.93 -2.01
CA ASP A 146 4.21 14.28 -0.62
C ASP A 146 3.38 15.57 -0.55
N CYS A 147 2.08 15.47 -0.77
CA CYS A 147 1.14 16.53 -0.45
C CYS A 147 0.83 16.41 1.04
N GLN A 148 1.63 17.07 1.87
CA GLN A 148 1.20 17.37 3.23
C GLN A 148 -0.12 18.13 3.15
N VAL A 149 -1.23 17.45 3.45
CA VAL A 149 -2.52 18.13 3.63
C VAL A 149 -2.37 18.94 4.91
N ALA A 150 -2.40 20.27 4.79
CA ALA A 150 -2.35 21.17 5.94
C ALA A 150 -3.44 20.75 6.94
N ALA A 151 -3.03 20.59 8.20
CA ALA A 151 -3.89 20.29 9.34
C ALA A 151 -4.95 21.38 9.58
#